data_AF-A0A842S9M6-F1
#
_entry.id   AF-A0A842S9M6-F1
#
_cell.length_a   1.000
_cell.length_b   1.000
_cell.length_c   1.000
_cell.angle_alpha   90.00
_cell.angle_beta   90.00
_cell.angle_gamma   90.00
#
_symmetry.space_group_name_H-M   'P 1'
#
loop_
_entity.id
_entity.type
_entity.pdbx_description
1 polymer ?
#
loop_
_entity_poly.entity_id
_entity_poly.type
_entity_poly.pdbx_seq_one_letter_code
_entity_poly.pdbx_strand_id
1 'polypeptide(L)'
;MNLNELREDIKKIVLDSGAKLVGVGNKETLKDAPPSADMEYSLFDAECCIIWVYPNPIEALENYFSKKERMSLKKFQHFAYTTAWKTAVKIKEFIEENSNFKAFAVIPNGKYRTKGSYSNIF
;
A
#
# COMPACT_ATOMS: atom_id res chain seq x y z
N MET A 1 5.85 -9.74 -20.02
CA MET A 1 4.56 -10.25 -19.52
C MET A 1 3.43 -9.34 -20.00
N ASN A 2 2.23 -9.83 -20.26
CA ASN A 2 1.10 -8.94 -20.62
C ASN A 2 0.49 -8.29 -19.37
N LEU A 3 -0.34 -7.25 -19.55
CA LEU A 3 -0.88 -6.46 -18.44
C LEU A 3 -1.81 -7.27 -17.52
N ASN A 4 -2.57 -8.22 -18.07
CA ASN A 4 -3.48 -9.05 -17.28
C ASN A 4 -2.71 -10.04 -16.40
N GLU A 5 -1.69 -10.69 -16.96
CA GLU A 5 -0.77 -11.56 -16.22
C GLU A 5 -0.08 -10.78 -15.10
N LEU A 6 0.48 -9.60 -15.42
CA LEU A 6 1.13 -8.71 -14.45
C LEU A 6 0.19 -8.39 -13.28
N ARG A 7 -1.06 -8.05 -13.58
CA ARG A 7 -2.07 -7.72 -12.57
C ARG A 7 -2.38 -8.90 -11.64
N GLU A 8 -2.57 -10.10 -12.19
CA GLU A 8 -2.91 -11.27 -11.38
C GLU A 8 -1.71 -11.73 -10.54
N ASP A 9 -0.49 -11.65 -11.06
CA ASP A 9 0.72 -11.99 -10.28
C ASP A 9 0.98 -10.98 -9.15
N ILE A 10 0.80 -9.69 -9.41
CA ILE A 10 0.86 -8.66 -8.35
C ILE A 10 -0.18 -8.93 -7.27
N LYS A 11 -1.43 -9.21 -7.68
CA LYS A 11 -2.50 -9.55 -6.74
C LYS A 11 -2.16 -10.76 -5.89
N LYS A 12 -1.57 -11.80 -6.49
CA LYS A 12 -1.09 -12.97 -5.78
C LYS A 12 0.02 -12.62 -4.78
N ILE A 13 1.04 -11.86 -5.19
CA ILE A 13 2.12 -11.39 -4.29
C ILE A 13 1.54 -10.66 -3.08
N VAL A 14 0.56 -9.79 -3.29
CA VAL A 14 -0.09 -9.03 -2.23
C VAL A 14 -0.87 -9.94 -1.28
N LEU A 15 -1.70 -10.83 -1.81
CA LEU A 15 -2.52 -11.74 -0.99
C LEU A 15 -1.66 -12.74 -0.20
N ASP A 16 -0.60 -13.26 -0.81
CA ASP A 16 0.37 -14.16 -0.17
C ASP A 16 1.13 -13.46 0.97
N SER A 17 1.22 -12.12 0.95
CA SER A 17 1.78 -11.35 2.08
C SER A 17 0.84 -11.24 3.29
N GLY A 18 -0.38 -11.77 3.21
CA GLY A 18 -1.38 -11.71 4.27
C GLY A 18 -2.33 -10.52 4.19
N ALA A 19 -2.29 -9.75 3.09
CA ALA A 19 -3.28 -8.72 2.82
C ALA A 19 -4.66 -9.36 2.58
N LYS A 20 -5.73 -8.65 2.94
CA LYS A 20 -7.12 -9.17 2.79
C LYS A 20 -7.86 -8.62 1.58
N LEU A 21 -7.41 -7.48 1.08
CA LEU A 21 -7.96 -6.86 -0.12
C LEU A 21 -6.84 -6.15 -0.87
N VAL A 22 -6.96 -6.15 -2.19
CA VAL A 22 -6.07 -5.45 -3.10
C VAL A 22 -6.89 -4.89 -4.26
N GLY A 23 -6.51 -3.70 -4.72
CA GLY A 23 -7.11 -3.00 -5.84
C GLY A 23 -6.09 -2.17 -6.59
N VAL A 24 -6.48 -1.72 -7.77
CA VAL A 24 -5.70 -0.79 -8.60
C VAL A 24 -6.55 0.47 -8.79
N GLY A 25 -6.01 1.62 -8.40
CA GLY A 25 -6.59 2.94 -8.64
C GLY A 25 -5.92 3.61 -9.83
N ASN A 26 -6.66 4.45 -10.53
CA ASN A 26 -6.18 5.38 -11.56
C ASN A 26 -6.72 6.80 -11.30
N LYS A 27 -6.28 7.78 -12.08
CA LYS A 27 -6.68 9.20 -11.91
C LYS A 27 -8.20 9.41 -11.91
N GLU A 28 -8.93 8.66 -12.73
CA GLU A 28 -10.40 8.76 -12.80
C GLU A 28 -11.07 8.22 -11.54
N THR A 29 -10.68 7.02 -11.10
CA THR A 29 -11.22 6.38 -9.89
C THR A 29 -10.86 7.10 -8.60
N LEU A 30 -9.77 7.89 -8.61
CA LEU A 30 -9.27 8.64 -7.47
C LEU A 30 -9.56 10.15 -7.56
N LYS A 31 -10.40 10.60 -8.50
CA LYS A 31 -10.67 12.03 -8.72
C LYS A 31 -11.20 12.77 -7.49
N ASP A 32 -11.98 12.08 -6.66
CA ASP A 32 -12.60 12.61 -5.43
C ASP A 32 -11.79 12.24 -4.16
N ALA A 33 -10.63 11.61 -4.34
CA ALA A 33 -9.79 11.21 -3.22
C ALA A 33 -9.05 12.43 -2.62
N PRO A 34 -8.62 12.35 -1.34
CA PRO A 34 -7.85 13.43 -0.73
C PRO A 34 -6.53 13.70 -1.48
N PRO A 35 -5.92 14.89 -1.35
CA PRO A 35 -4.65 15.23 -2.01
C PRO A 35 -3.52 14.22 -1.75
N SER A 36 -3.56 13.49 -0.63
CA SER A 36 -2.59 12.43 -0.32
C SER A 36 -2.69 11.20 -1.23
N ALA A 37 -3.79 11.04 -1.97
CA ALA A 37 -4.00 9.98 -2.94
C ALA A 37 -3.47 10.35 -4.35
N ASP A 38 -2.95 11.56 -4.53
CA ASP A 38 -2.29 11.96 -5.76
C ASP A 38 -1.01 11.13 -5.96
N MET A 39 -1.00 10.33 -7.02
CA MET A 39 0.07 9.38 -7.34
C MET A 39 1.31 10.11 -7.85
N GLU A 40 1.14 11.27 -8.49
CA GLU A 40 2.25 12.06 -9.06
C GLU A 40 3.20 12.58 -7.97
N TYR A 41 2.70 12.67 -6.74
CA TYR A 41 3.55 12.97 -5.59
C TYR A 41 4.70 11.98 -5.44
N SER A 42 4.44 10.70 -5.67
CA SER A 42 5.42 9.63 -5.41
C SER A 42 6.16 9.23 -6.69
N LEU A 43 5.50 9.35 -7.85
CA LEU A 43 6.09 9.09 -9.15
C LEU A 43 5.46 10.02 -10.19
N PHE A 44 6.23 10.95 -10.73
CA PHE A 44 5.78 11.88 -11.77
C PHE A 44 5.19 11.10 -12.96
N ASP A 45 4.09 11.61 -13.52
CA ASP A 45 3.29 10.97 -14.58
C ASP A 45 2.70 9.59 -14.23
N ALA A 46 2.59 9.21 -12.95
CA ALA A 46 1.95 7.96 -12.57
C ALA A 46 0.49 7.86 -13.05
N GLU A 47 0.18 6.81 -13.81
CA GLU A 47 -1.18 6.54 -14.32
C GLU A 47 -2.03 5.72 -13.35
N CYS A 48 -1.40 4.88 -12.52
CA CYS A 48 -2.09 4.01 -11.59
C CYS A 48 -1.29 3.77 -10.30
N CYS A 49 -2.00 3.31 -9.28
CA CYS A 49 -1.43 2.86 -8.01
C CYS A 49 -2.05 1.53 -7.60
N ILE A 50 -1.27 0.73 -6.87
CA ILE A 50 -1.70 -0.54 -6.30
C ILE A 50 -1.94 -0.30 -4.81
N ILE A 51 -3.15 -0.62 -4.34
CA ILE A 51 -3.61 -0.35 -2.98
C ILE A 51 -3.98 -1.67 -2.33
N TRP A 52 -3.54 -1.91 -1.09
CA TRP A 52 -3.90 -3.10 -0.33
C TRP A 52 -4.03 -2.82 1.16
N VAL A 53 -4.67 -3.74 1.88
CA VAL A 53 -5.02 -3.54 3.30
C VAL A 53 -4.72 -4.76 4.17
N TYR A 54 -4.26 -4.47 5.39
CA TYR A 54 -4.12 -5.43 6.50
C TYR A 54 -5.08 -4.99 7.62
N PRO A 55 -6.31 -5.52 7.66
CA PRO A 55 -7.28 -5.14 8.69
C PRO A 55 -6.86 -5.71 10.04
N ASN A 56 -7.04 -4.92 11.11
CA ASN A 56 -6.80 -5.40 12.47
C ASN A 56 -7.68 -6.63 12.76
N PRO A 57 -7.14 -7.68 13.42
CA PRO A 57 -7.94 -8.82 13.88
C PRO A 57 -9.05 -8.35 14.83
N ILE A 58 -10.23 -8.94 14.70
CA ILE A 58 -11.39 -8.59 15.54
C ILE A 58 -11.04 -8.75 17.04
N GLU A 59 -10.41 -9.86 17.41
CA GLU A 59 -9.98 -10.10 18.79
C GLU A 59 -9.03 -9.01 19.32
N ALA A 60 -8.11 -8.51 18.48
CA ALA A 60 -7.18 -7.45 18.87
C ALA A 60 -7.92 -6.12 19.11
N LEU A 61 -8.96 -5.85 18.30
CA LEU A 61 -9.84 -4.70 18.49
C LEU A 61 -10.68 -4.85 19.77
N GLU A 62 -11.27 -6.01 20.00
CA GLU A 62 -12.07 -6.30 21.19
C GLU A 62 -11.24 -6.16 22.46
N ASN A 63 -10.02 -6.71 22.50
CA ASN A 63 -9.10 -6.57 23.63
C ASN A 63 -8.73 -5.09 23.88
N TYR A 64 -8.49 -4.32 22.82
CA TYR A 64 -8.15 -2.90 22.92
C TYR A 64 -9.32 -2.07 23.45
N PHE A 65 -10.52 -2.22 22.88
CA PHE A 65 -11.71 -1.45 23.25
C PHE A 65 -12.26 -1.83 24.62
N SER A 66 -12.17 -3.11 25.01
CA SER A 66 -12.50 -3.57 26.37
C SER A 66 -11.45 -3.20 27.41
N LYS A 67 -10.32 -2.58 27.00
CA LYS A 67 -9.17 -2.23 27.84
C LYS A 67 -8.49 -3.43 28.50
N LYS A 68 -8.70 -4.65 28.00
CA LYS A 68 -8.07 -5.88 28.50
C LYS A 68 -6.57 -5.86 28.27
N GLU A 69 -6.14 -5.51 27.05
CA GLU A 69 -4.74 -5.32 26.69
C GLU A 69 -4.60 -4.49 25.40
N ARG A 70 -3.39 -3.97 25.11
CA ARG A 70 -3.10 -3.16 23.91
C ARG A 70 -2.02 -3.74 23.00
N MET A 71 -1.39 -4.82 23.42
CA MET A 71 -0.24 -5.43 22.77
C MET A 71 -0.60 -6.20 21.50
N SER A 72 -1.76 -6.85 21.43
CA SER A 72 -2.22 -7.52 20.20
C SER A 72 -2.30 -6.54 19.04
N LEU A 73 -2.92 -5.37 19.26
CA LEU A 73 -3.03 -4.31 18.28
C LEU A 73 -1.66 -3.77 17.86
N LYS A 74 -0.74 -3.53 18.82
CA LYS A 74 0.63 -3.08 18.52
C LYS A 74 1.43 -4.10 17.71
N LYS A 75 1.33 -5.39 18.07
CA LYS A 75 1.98 -6.48 17.32
C LYS A 75 1.45 -6.54 15.89
N PHE A 76 0.14 -6.43 15.72
CA PHE A 76 -0.47 -6.44 14.39
C PHE A 76 -0.09 -5.20 13.57
N GLN A 77 -0.04 -4.01 14.18
CA GLN A 77 0.43 -2.80 13.51
C GLN A 77 1.89 -2.96 13.04
N HIS A 78 2.77 -3.52 13.89
CA HIS A 78 4.15 -3.79 13.49
C HIS A 78 4.23 -4.78 12.31
N PHE A 79 3.45 -5.87 12.36
CA PHE A 79 3.31 -6.79 11.24
C PHE A 79 2.86 -6.07 9.97
N ALA A 80 1.76 -5.29 10.03
CA ALA A 80 1.21 -4.59 8.88
C ALA A 80 2.22 -3.62 8.26
N TYR A 81 2.93 -2.80 9.06
CA TYR A 81 3.90 -1.84 8.55
C TYR A 81 5.12 -2.51 7.91
N THR A 82 5.70 -3.50 8.59
CA THR A 82 6.90 -4.20 8.09
C THR A 82 6.60 -5.02 6.85
N THR A 83 5.47 -5.72 6.84
CA THR A 83 5.01 -6.51 5.68
C THR A 83 4.61 -5.60 4.52
N ALA A 84 3.88 -4.50 4.76
CA ALA A 84 3.54 -3.55 3.71
C ALA A 84 4.78 -3.01 3.00
N TRP A 85 5.82 -2.61 3.74
CA TRP A 85 7.07 -2.14 3.15
C TRP A 85 7.76 -3.22 2.30
N LYS A 86 7.93 -4.43 2.85
CA LYS A 86 8.56 -5.54 2.13
C LYS A 86 7.78 -5.90 0.86
N THR A 87 6.46 -5.94 0.94
CA THR A 87 5.58 -6.20 -0.21
C THR A 87 5.67 -5.09 -1.25
N ALA A 88 5.74 -3.81 -0.85
CA ALA A 88 5.88 -2.68 -1.78
C ALA A 88 7.19 -2.75 -2.57
N VAL A 89 8.31 -3.05 -1.89
CA VAL A 89 9.63 -3.25 -2.54
C VAL A 89 9.57 -4.42 -3.51
N LYS A 90 9.06 -5.57 -3.07
CA LYS A 90 8.94 -6.77 -3.91
C LYS A 90 8.08 -6.53 -5.17
N ILE A 91 6.97 -5.81 -5.04
CA ILE A 91 6.09 -5.47 -6.18
C ILE A 91 6.81 -4.52 -7.14
N LYS A 92 7.51 -3.51 -6.62
CA LYS A 92 8.30 -2.59 -7.44
C LYS A 92 9.31 -3.37 -8.29
N GLU A 93 10.15 -4.19 -7.63
CA GLU A 93 11.15 -5.03 -8.30
C GLU A 93 10.50 -5.94 -9.34
N PHE A 94 9.41 -6.62 -8.98
CA PHE A 94 8.69 -7.50 -9.90
C PHE A 94 8.16 -6.76 -11.15
N ILE A 95 7.60 -5.56 -10.99
CA ILE A 95 7.11 -4.75 -12.12
C ILE A 95 8.28 -4.36 -13.03
N GLU A 96 9.35 -3.83 -12.46
CA GLU A 96 10.51 -3.32 -13.22
C GLU A 96 11.30 -4.46 -13.90
N GLU A 97 11.31 -5.66 -13.33
CA GLU A 97 11.98 -6.84 -13.91
C GLU A 97 11.16 -7.51 -15.02
N ASN A 98 9.83 -7.45 -14.97
CA ASN A 98 8.95 -8.23 -15.86
C ASN A 98 8.14 -7.38 -16.86
N SER A 99 8.36 -6.07 -16.87
CA SER A 99 7.68 -5.11 -17.76
C SER A 99 8.57 -3.91 -18.10
N ASN A 100 8.07 -3.03 -18.97
CA ASN A 100 8.74 -1.75 -19.28
C ASN A 100 8.23 -0.59 -18.40
N PHE A 101 7.44 -0.89 -17.37
CA PHE A 101 6.87 0.12 -16.48
C PHE A 101 7.85 0.49 -15.36
N LYS A 102 7.78 1.74 -14.92
CA LYS A 102 8.47 2.19 -13.71
C LYS A 102 7.52 2.09 -12.52
N ALA A 103 8.05 1.77 -11.35
CA ALA A 103 7.27 1.67 -10.13
C ALA A 103 7.95 2.39 -8.96
N PHE A 104 7.14 2.87 -8.01
CA PHE A 104 7.64 3.48 -6.78
C PHE A 104 7.03 2.80 -5.55
N ALA A 105 7.89 2.30 -4.67
CA ALA A 105 7.48 1.68 -3.42
C ALA A 105 7.23 2.77 -2.36
N VAL A 106 5.96 2.97 -1.97
CA VAL A 106 5.59 3.97 -0.97
C VAL A 106 5.86 3.44 0.44
N ILE A 107 6.68 4.16 1.21
CA ILE A 107 6.96 3.82 2.62
C ILE A 107 5.74 4.17 3.50
N PRO A 108 5.21 3.23 4.29
CA PRO A 108 4.16 3.52 5.26
C PRO A 108 4.72 4.37 6.41
N ASN A 109 4.36 5.66 6.44
CA ASN A 109 4.90 6.62 7.41
C ASN A 109 3.84 7.30 8.30
N GLY A 110 2.56 7.00 8.10
CA GLY A 110 1.44 7.56 8.88
C GLY A 110 1.29 9.09 8.76
N LYS A 111 1.96 9.73 7.79
CA LYS A 111 1.90 11.17 7.60
C LYS A 111 0.83 11.52 6.59
N TYR A 112 -0.14 12.32 7.04
CA TYR A 112 -1.09 12.95 6.14
C TYR A 112 -0.36 13.97 5.26
N ARG A 113 -0.52 13.89 3.94
CA ARG A 113 0.11 14.82 3.00
C ARG A 113 -0.86 15.97 2.70
N THR A 114 -0.37 17.19 2.79
CA THR A 114 -1.15 18.39 2.45
C THR A 114 -0.81 18.81 1.02
N LYS A 115 -1.75 19.43 0.31
CA LYS A 115 -1.52 19.91 -1.06
C LYS A 115 -0.35 20.90 -1.07
N GLY A 116 0.67 20.63 -1.87
CA GLY A 116 1.89 21.45 -1.96
C GLY A 116 3.01 21.09 -0.97
N SER A 117 2.82 20.12 -0.06
CA SER A 117 3.91 19.65 0.82
C SER A 117 4.77 18.61 0.11
N TYR A 118 5.59 18.99 -0.86
CA TYR A 118 6.53 18.06 -1.49
C TYR A 118 7.50 17.48 -0.45
N SER A 119 7.52 16.16 -0.27
CA SER A 119 8.65 15.51 0.40
C SER A 119 9.75 15.31 -0.63
N ASN A 120 10.43 16.40 -0.95
CA ASN A 120 11.77 16.33 -1.54
C ASN A 120 12.74 15.86 -0.46
N ILE A 121 12.60 14.62 -0.02
CA ILE A 121 13.60 13.95 0.82
C ILE A 121 13.60 12.48 0.40
N PHE A 122 14.36 12.20 -0.66
CA PHE A 122 15.44 11.20 -0.81
C PHE A 122 15.57 10.81 -2.28
#